data_AF-A0A1G8G942-F1
#
_entry.id   AF-A0A1G8G942-F1
#
_cell.length_a   1.000
_cell.length_b   1.000
_cell.length_c   1.000
_cell.angle_alpha   90.00
_cell.angle_beta   90.00
_cell.angle_gamma   90.00
#
_symmetry.space_group_name_H-M   'P 1'
#
loop_
_entity.id
_entity.type
_entity.pdbx_description
1 polymer ?
#
loop_
_entity_poly.entity_id
_entity_poly.type
_entity_poly.pdbx_seq_one_letter_code
_entity_poly.pdbx_strand_id
1 'polypeptide(L)'
;MARPFLNPDERRSEFLRVRFTAGEMDALREAAIAAGMTLTDYARAALLDKRPRAKPKPDRVTQQMVYELQSIAVNFRQLEAATGEAAYGQWAHYVGGELLDRLLDRPDLTGMMEAHVVPINEVGQAVNDAAHRANMEKYPDDAERDALFAAVKRVTEPLHKAVARKGSGKDHR
;
A
#
# COMPACT_ATOMS: atom_id res chain seq x y z
N MET A 1 -30.74 -5.37 -7.15
CA MET A 1 -31.66 -4.69 -6.21
C MET A 1 -31.07 -3.33 -5.88
N ALA A 2 -31.84 -2.25 -6.02
CA ALA A 2 -31.36 -0.89 -5.72
C ALA A 2 -31.22 -0.70 -4.20
N ARG A 3 -30.14 -0.02 -3.78
CA ARG A 3 -29.91 0.29 -2.36
C ARG A 3 -31.04 1.21 -1.87
N PRO A 4 -31.67 0.94 -0.72
CA PRO A 4 -32.69 1.83 -0.15
C PRO A 4 -32.12 3.24 0.03
N PHE A 5 -32.92 4.24 -0.29
CA PHE A 5 -32.56 5.63 -0.04
C PHE A 5 -32.34 5.84 1.47
N LEU A 6 -31.25 6.49 1.87
CA LEU A 6 -31.06 6.90 3.27
C LEU A 6 -32.24 7.78 3.71
N ASN A 7 -32.68 7.58 4.95
CA ASN A 7 -33.65 8.44 5.62
C ASN A 7 -33.22 9.91 5.45
N PRO A 8 -34.11 10.84 5.04
CA PRO A 8 -33.78 12.25 4.88
C PRO A 8 -32.99 12.86 6.04
N ASP A 9 -33.30 12.48 7.29
CA ASP A 9 -32.65 13.01 8.49
C ASP A 9 -31.22 12.45 8.72
N GLU A 10 -30.87 11.35 8.07
CA GLU A 10 -29.52 10.76 8.10
C GLU A 10 -28.65 11.28 6.93
N ARG A 11 -29.26 11.98 5.97
CA ARG A 11 -28.53 12.56 4.85
C ARG A 11 -27.76 13.77 5.33
N ARG A 12 -26.46 13.74 5.03
CA ARG A 12 -25.54 14.83 5.35
C ARG A 12 -25.70 15.94 4.32
N SER A 13 -26.72 16.79 4.46
CA SER A 13 -27.00 17.93 3.57
C SER A 13 -26.34 19.25 3.99
N GLU A 14 -26.07 19.41 5.29
CA GLU A 14 -25.49 20.64 5.85
C GLU A 14 -23.96 20.69 5.66
N PHE A 15 -23.43 21.90 5.42
CA PHE A 15 -21.99 22.13 5.23
C PHE A 15 -21.45 23.24 6.14
N LEU A 16 -20.19 23.11 6.54
CA LEU A 16 -19.44 24.11 7.30
C LEU A 16 -18.31 24.66 6.43
N ARG A 17 -18.21 26.00 6.30
CA ARG A 17 -17.13 26.65 5.56
C ARG A 17 -16.03 27.10 6.53
N VAL A 18 -14.90 26.39 6.52
CA VAL A 18 -13.69 26.71 7.32
C VAL A 18 -12.55 27.09 6.38
N ARG A 19 -11.78 28.12 6.73
CA ARG A 19 -10.56 28.49 6.00
C ARG A 19 -9.35 27.91 6.72
N PHE A 20 -8.43 27.37 5.95
CA PHE A 20 -7.15 26.86 6.41
C PHE A 20 -6.03 27.58 5.67
N THR A 21 -4.92 27.81 6.35
CA THR A 21 -3.63 28.06 5.70
C THR A 21 -3.14 26.79 5.00
N ALA A 22 -2.13 26.92 4.13
CA ALA A 22 -1.53 25.76 3.46
C ALA A 22 -0.98 24.74 4.47
N GLY A 23 -0.24 25.21 5.49
CA GLY A 23 0.35 24.33 6.51
C GLY A 23 -0.70 23.61 7.37
N GLU A 24 -1.82 24.28 7.70
CA GLU A 24 -2.91 23.62 8.43
C GLU A 24 -3.61 22.56 7.58
N MET A 25 -3.78 22.81 6.29
CA MET A 25 -4.36 21.84 5.36
C MET A 25 -3.46 20.61 5.21
N ASP A 26 -2.14 20.80 5.14
CA ASP A 26 -1.18 19.71 5.05
C ASP A 26 -1.15 18.88 6.35
N ALA A 27 -1.13 19.53 7.51
CA ALA A 27 -1.24 18.85 8.80
C ALA A 27 -2.56 18.04 8.91
N LEU A 28 -3.67 18.56 8.40
CA LEU A 28 -4.95 17.87 8.39
C LEU A 28 -4.94 16.63 7.48
N ARG A 29 -4.27 16.71 6.32
CA ARG A 29 -4.07 15.57 5.41
C ARG A 29 -3.20 14.51 6.05
N GLU A 30 -2.07 14.88 6.63
CA GLU A 30 -1.18 13.93 7.31
C GLU A 30 -1.90 13.21 8.45
N ALA A 31 -2.69 13.94 9.24
CA ALA A 31 -3.44 13.34 10.33
C ALA A 31 -4.55 12.39 9.83
N ALA A 32 -5.22 12.72 8.73
CA ALA A 32 -6.19 11.83 8.09
C ALA A 32 -5.53 10.54 7.58
N ILE A 33 -4.37 10.66 6.93
CA ILE A 33 -3.56 9.52 6.46
C ILE A 33 -3.13 8.66 7.66
N ALA A 34 -2.65 9.29 8.74
CA ALA A 34 -2.24 8.59 9.96
C ALA A 34 -3.41 7.87 10.66
N ALA A 35 -4.63 8.40 10.58
CA ALA A 35 -5.84 7.74 11.06
C ALA A 35 -6.39 6.69 10.07
N GLY A 36 -5.87 6.65 8.84
CA GLY A 36 -6.38 5.80 7.76
C GLY A 36 -7.80 6.16 7.34
N MET A 37 -8.11 7.46 7.31
CA MET A 37 -9.42 8.01 6.97
C MET A 37 -9.32 8.96 5.77
N THR A 38 -10.44 9.20 5.09
CA THR A 38 -10.51 10.30 4.12
C THR A 38 -10.38 11.64 4.85
N LEU A 39 -9.88 12.68 4.17
CA LEU A 39 -9.75 14.03 4.73
C LEU A 39 -11.09 14.52 5.31
N THR A 40 -12.20 14.30 4.60
CA THR A 40 -13.54 14.74 4.99
C THR A 40 -14.06 13.98 6.21
N ASP A 41 -13.87 12.66 6.27
CA ASP A 41 -14.30 11.87 7.42
C ASP A 41 -13.46 12.18 8.66
N TYR A 42 -12.16 12.38 8.48
CA TYR A 42 -11.25 12.79 9.55
C TYR A 42 -11.62 14.16 10.10
N ALA A 43 -11.81 15.16 9.23
CA ALA A 43 -12.20 16.51 9.64
C ALA A 43 -13.53 16.51 10.39
N ARG A 44 -14.54 15.76 9.91
CA ARG A 44 -15.82 15.61 10.60
C ARG A 44 -15.65 14.96 11.97
N ALA A 45 -14.90 13.86 12.07
CA ALA A 45 -14.69 13.18 13.34
C ALA A 45 -13.93 14.05 14.35
N ALA A 46 -12.94 14.81 13.88
CA ALA A 46 -12.20 15.76 14.70
C ALA A 46 -13.07 16.93 15.20
N LEU A 47 -14.02 17.42 14.39
CA LEU A 47 -14.97 18.47 14.78
C LEU A 47 -16.05 17.98 15.76
N LEU A 48 -16.44 16.71 15.68
CA LEU A 48 -17.47 16.10 16.53
C LEU A 48 -16.90 15.43 17.80
N ASP A 49 -15.76 15.93 18.29
CA ASP A 49 -15.04 15.48 19.49
C ASP A 49 -14.69 13.98 19.52
N LYS A 50 -14.68 13.34 18.34
CA LYS A 50 -14.17 11.99 18.13
C LYS A 50 -12.83 12.08 17.43
N ARG A 51 -11.87 12.86 17.97
CA ARG A 51 -10.52 13.01 17.38
C ARG A 51 -9.96 11.61 17.08
N PRO A 52 -9.92 11.19 15.79
CA PRO A 52 -9.51 9.85 15.46
C PRO A 52 -8.06 9.70 15.89
N ARG A 53 -7.78 8.71 16.73
CA ARG A 53 -6.40 8.41 17.11
C ARG A 53 -5.69 7.91 15.87
N ALA A 54 -4.44 8.33 15.69
CA ALA A 54 -3.56 7.72 14.72
C ALA A 54 -3.57 6.21 14.95
N LYS A 55 -3.65 5.43 13.87
CA LYS A 55 -3.57 3.98 13.98
C LYS A 55 -2.25 3.62 14.67
N PRO A 56 -2.24 2.56 15.50
CA PRO A 56 -1.00 2.03 16.06
C PRO A 56 0.06 1.93 14.97
N LYS A 57 1.29 2.31 15.30
CA LYS A 57 2.42 2.30 14.34
C LYS A 57 2.53 0.95 13.61
N PRO A 58 2.40 -0.23 14.26
CA PRO A 58 2.43 -1.52 13.58
C PRO A 58 1.35 -1.67 12.50
N ASP A 59 0.13 -1.23 12.79
CA ASP A 59 -0.99 -1.32 11.85
C ASP A 59 -0.78 -0.43 10.62
N ARG A 60 -0.19 0.77 10.81
CA ARG A 60 0.13 1.68 9.71
C ARG A 60 1.20 1.11 8.80
N VAL A 61 2.30 0.62 9.37
CA VAL A 61 3.40 0.01 8.62
C VAL A 61 2.90 -1.21 7.84
N THR A 62 2.08 -2.04 8.47
CA THR A 62 1.50 -3.22 7.82
C THR A 62 0.59 -2.83 6.65
N GLN A 63 -0.28 -1.83 6.83
CA GLN A 63 -1.14 -1.32 5.76
C GLN A 63 -0.35 -0.72 4.59
N GLN A 64 0.70 0.04 4.87
CA GLN A 64 1.59 0.57 3.85
C GLN A 64 2.27 -0.57 3.09
N MET A 65 2.83 -1.56 3.80
CA MET A 65 3.48 -2.70 3.16
C MET A 65 2.51 -3.49 2.27
N VAL A 66 1.29 -3.76 2.75
CA VAL A 66 0.23 -4.40 1.95
C VAL A 66 -0.03 -3.60 0.68
N TYR A 67 -0.23 -2.29 0.81
CA TYR A 67 -0.51 -1.42 -0.33
C TYR A 67 0.62 -1.44 -1.36
N GLU A 68 1.87 -1.25 -0.94
CA GLU A 68 3.01 -1.19 -1.86
C GLU A 68 3.25 -2.52 -2.59
N LEU A 69 3.22 -3.65 -1.89
CA LEU A 69 3.41 -4.97 -2.50
C LEU A 69 2.25 -5.36 -3.43
N GLN A 70 1.00 -5.04 -3.05
CA GLN A 70 -0.15 -5.27 -3.92
C GLN A 70 -0.13 -4.38 -5.16
N SER A 71 0.28 -3.11 -5.03
CA SER A 71 0.42 -2.19 -6.16
C SER A 71 1.42 -2.73 -7.19
N ILE A 72 2.59 -3.21 -6.74
CA ILE A 72 3.57 -3.87 -7.60
C ILE A 72 2.96 -5.10 -8.28
N ALA A 73 2.26 -5.96 -7.53
CA ALA A 73 1.66 -7.16 -8.09
C ALA A 73 0.58 -6.86 -9.15
N VAL A 74 -0.25 -5.84 -8.94
CA VAL A 74 -1.25 -5.39 -9.91
C VAL A 74 -0.57 -4.88 -11.19
N ASN A 75 0.47 -4.06 -11.06
CA ASN A 75 1.18 -3.51 -12.22
C ASN A 75 1.94 -4.60 -13.00
N PHE A 76 2.50 -5.60 -12.32
CA PHE A 76 3.05 -6.77 -13.00
C PHE A 76 1.97 -7.60 -13.73
N ARG A 77 0.77 -7.77 -13.17
CA ARG A 77 -0.32 -8.42 -13.92
C ARG A 77 -0.75 -7.63 -15.16
N GLN A 78 -0.69 -6.29 -15.09
CA GLN A 78 -0.94 -5.46 -16.28
C GLN A 78 0.14 -5.69 -17.34
N LEU A 79 1.42 -5.77 -16.93
CA LEU A 79 2.52 -6.08 -17.84
C LEU A 79 2.40 -7.48 -18.44
N GLU A 80 2.02 -8.50 -17.66
CA GLU A 80 1.71 -9.84 -18.15
C GLU A 80 0.60 -9.80 -19.20
N ALA A 81 -0.52 -9.11 -18.90
CA ALA A 81 -1.65 -9.00 -19.82
C ALA A 81 -1.28 -8.27 -21.12
N ALA A 82 -0.42 -7.25 -21.05
CA ALA A 82 0.00 -6.45 -22.19
C ALA A 82 1.05 -7.14 -23.07
N THR A 83 1.96 -7.92 -22.47
CA THR A 83 3.10 -8.53 -23.17
C THR A 83 2.93 -10.02 -23.47
N GLY A 84 2.04 -10.70 -22.73
CA GLY A 84 1.92 -12.16 -22.72
C GLY A 84 3.04 -12.87 -21.96
N GLU A 85 3.95 -12.13 -21.30
CA GLU A 85 5.10 -12.72 -20.61
C GLU A 85 4.75 -13.19 -19.19
N ALA A 86 4.72 -14.52 -19.03
CA ALA A 86 4.36 -15.19 -17.78
C ALA A 86 5.28 -14.87 -16.59
N ALA A 87 6.51 -14.41 -16.84
CA ALA A 87 7.44 -14.03 -15.77
C ALA A 87 6.87 -12.91 -14.88
N TYR A 88 6.16 -11.94 -15.47
CA TYR A 88 5.48 -10.89 -14.72
C TYR A 88 4.40 -11.47 -13.79
N GLY A 89 3.60 -12.44 -14.27
CA GLY A 89 2.59 -13.13 -13.46
C GLY A 89 3.19 -13.88 -12.27
N GLN A 90 4.33 -14.56 -12.48
CA GLN A 90 5.07 -15.23 -11.40
C GLN A 90 5.55 -14.24 -10.33
N TRP A 91 6.11 -13.10 -10.75
CA TRP A 91 6.51 -12.04 -9.83
C TRP A 91 5.32 -11.43 -9.09
N ALA A 92 4.19 -11.22 -9.76
CA ALA A 92 2.97 -10.73 -9.13
C ALA A 92 2.46 -11.69 -8.04
N HIS A 93 2.46 -12.99 -8.32
CA HIS A 93 2.05 -14.02 -7.36
C HIS A 93 2.98 -14.06 -6.15
N TYR A 94 4.30 -13.99 -6.39
CA TYR A 94 5.29 -13.99 -5.34
C TYR A 94 5.18 -12.76 -4.42
N VAL A 95 5.14 -11.55 -4.99
CA VAL A 95 5.18 -10.29 -4.22
C VAL A 95 3.86 -10.02 -3.52
N GLY A 96 2.74 -10.14 -4.24
CA GLY A 96 1.41 -9.81 -3.73
C GLY A 96 0.67 -10.97 -3.04
N GLY A 97 1.23 -12.18 -3.07
CA GLY A 97 0.70 -13.37 -2.42
C GLY A 97 1.71 -13.92 -1.41
N GLU A 98 2.62 -14.77 -1.87
CA GLU A 98 3.47 -15.58 -0.97
C GLU A 98 4.28 -14.75 0.04
N LEU A 99 4.96 -13.69 -0.41
CA LEU A 99 5.77 -12.85 0.46
C LEU A 99 4.89 -12.05 1.41
N LEU A 100 3.80 -11.47 0.89
CA LEU A 100 2.89 -10.65 1.66
C LEU A 100 2.22 -11.47 2.78
N ASP A 101 1.68 -12.63 2.46
CA ASP A 101 1.01 -13.51 3.43
C ASP A 101 1.97 -13.87 4.57
N ARG A 102 3.21 -14.25 4.24
CA ARG A 102 4.24 -14.58 5.25
C ARG A 102 4.66 -13.38 6.11
N LEU A 103 4.61 -12.16 5.57
CA LEU A 103 4.90 -10.94 6.33
C LEU A 103 3.77 -10.62 7.30
N LEU A 104 2.51 -10.84 6.90
CA LEU A 104 1.34 -10.62 7.75
C LEU A 104 1.33 -11.58 8.95
N ASP A 105 1.85 -12.80 8.79
CA ASP A 105 2.02 -13.78 9.88
C ASP A 105 3.21 -13.46 10.83
N ARG A 106 3.97 -12.38 10.57
CA ARG A 106 5.20 -12.03 11.30
C ARG A 106 5.16 -10.60 11.87
N PRO A 107 4.33 -10.35 12.90
CA PRO A 107 4.25 -9.02 13.53
C PRO A 107 5.58 -8.60 14.19
N ASP A 108 6.47 -9.54 14.51
CA ASP A 108 7.82 -9.25 15.00
C ASP A 108 8.71 -8.56 13.94
N LEU A 109 8.34 -8.62 12.66
CA LEU A 109 9.08 -7.97 11.57
C LEU A 109 8.62 -6.52 11.29
N THR A 110 7.71 -5.92 12.08
CA THR A 110 7.21 -4.55 11.85
C THR A 110 8.34 -3.53 11.65
N GLY A 111 9.39 -3.54 12.47
CA GLY A 111 10.49 -2.59 12.31
C GLY A 111 11.26 -2.78 10.99
N MET A 112 11.38 -4.03 10.53
CA MET A 112 12.00 -4.33 9.24
C MET A 112 11.11 -3.92 8.07
N MET A 113 9.80 -4.15 8.19
CA MET A 113 8.83 -3.69 7.20
C MET A 113 8.89 -2.18 7.04
N GLU A 114 8.89 -1.44 8.16
CA GLU A 114 8.99 0.02 8.15
C GLU A 114 10.21 0.52 7.38
N ALA A 115 11.39 -0.08 7.62
CA ALA A 115 12.62 0.29 6.94
C ALA A 115 12.60 0.00 5.42
N HIS A 116 11.71 -0.88 4.96
CA HIS A 116 11.61 -1.29 3.55
C HIS A 116 10.43 -0.65 2.79
N VAL A 117 9.50 0.03 3.47
CA VAL A 117 8.36 0.70 2.79
C VAL A 117 8.85 1.67 1.70
N VAL A 118 9.80 2.56 2.04
CA VAL A 118 10.31 3.57 1.08
C VAL A 118 11.06 2.92 -0.09
N PRO A 119 12.06 2.04 0.12
CA PRO A 119 12.72 1.34 -0.98
C PRO A 119 11.77 0.57 -1.90
N ILE A 120 10.72 -0.05 -1.34
CA ILE A 120 9.73 -0.78 -2.12
C ILE A 120 8.88 0.20 -2.94
N ASN A 121 8.44 1.31 -2.36
CA ASN A 121 7.69 2.33 -3.09
C ASN A 121 8.48 2.89 -4.28
N GLU A 122 9.77 3.20 -4.10
CA GLU A 122 10.65 3.70 -5.17
C GLU A 122 10.71 2.73 -6.36
N VAL A 123 10.88 1.43 -6.09
CA VAL A 123 10.85 0.41 -7.14
C VAL A 123 9.44 0.25 -7.71
N GLY A 124 8.41 0.34 -6.88
CA GLY A 124 7.01 0.29 -7.29
C GLY A 124 6.64 1.39 -8.29
N GLN A 125 7.21 2.59 -8.15
CA GLN A 125 7.05 3.67 -9.14
C GLN A 125 7.62 3.28 -10.51
N ALA A 126 8.80 2.67 -10.56
CA ALA A 126 9.39 2.20 -11.82
C ALA A 126 8.53 1.12 -12.50
N VAL A 127 7.98 0.17 -11.72
CA VAL A 127 7.06 -0.86 -12.23
C VAL A 127 5.75 -0.23 -12.73
N ASN A 128 5.22 0.76 -12.00
CA ASN A 128 4.04 1.51 -12.41
C ASN A 128 4.26 2.27 -13.73
N ASP A 129 5.40 2.93 -13.89
CA ASP A 129 5.74 3.67 -15.10
C ASP A 129 5.86 2.72 -16.31
N ALA A 130 6.45 1.54 -16.12
CA ALA A 130 6.49 0.50 -17.14
C ALA A 130 5.09 0.01 -17.52
N ALA A 131 4.23 -0.30 -16.53
CA ALA A 131 2.85 -0.71 -16.79
C ALA A 131 2.03 0.37 -17.51
N HIS A 132 2.19 1.63 -17.10
CA HIS A 132 1.54 2.76 -17.75
C HIS A 132 2.01 2.93 -19.21
N ARG A 133 3.30 2.76 -19.50
CA ARG A 133 3.82 2.76 -20.88
C ARG A 133 3.29 1.58 -21.70
N ALA A 134 3.18 0.39 -21.11
CA ALA A 134 2.62 -0.77 -21.80
C ALA A 134 1.15 -0.57 -22.22
N ASN A 135 0.36 0.17 -21.42
CA ASN A 135 -1.00 0.59 -21.82
C ASN A 135 -1.03 1.51 -23.04
N MET A 136 0.09 2.15 -23.37
CA MET A 136 0.29 2.95 -24.59
C MET A 136 1.04 2.16 -25.68
N GLU A 137 1.03 0.84 -25.62
CA GLU A 137 1.71 -0.08 -26.54
C GLU A 137 3.23 0.11 -26.60
N LYS A 138 3.82 0.73 -25.56
CA LYS A 138 5.27 0.90 -25.40
C LYS A 138 5.76 -0.10 -24.38
N TYR A 139 6.03 -1.31 -24.85
CA TYR A 139 6.44 -2.43 -24.01
C TYR A 139 7.91 -2.29 -23.55
N PRO A 140 8.24 -2.75 -22.34
CA PRO A 140 9.63 -2.92 -21.91
C PRO A 140 10.37 -3.89 -22.84
N ASP A 141 11.61 -3.58 -23.17
CA ASP A 141 12.51 -4.57 -23.78
C ASP A 141 13.06 -5.54 -22.73
N ASP A 142 13.81 -6.56 -23.17
CA ASP A 142 14.38 -7.57 -22.28
C ASP A 142 15.29 -6.97 -21.20
N ALA A 143 16.08 -5.94 -21.55
CA ALA A 143 17.00 -5.31 -20.61
C ALA A 143 16.25 -4.52 -19.53
N GLU A 144 15.20 -3.80 -19.91
CA GLU A 144 14.33 -3.09 -18.99
C GLU A 144 13.55 -4.05 -18.09
N ARG A 145 12.98 -5.14 -18.65
CA ARG A 145 12.33 -6.19 -17.86
C ARG A 145 13.26 -6.77 -16.81
N ASP A 146 14.46 -7.17 -17.21
CA ASP A 146 15.42 -7.80 -16.31
C ASP A 146 15.87 -6.83 -15.22
N ALA A 147 16.00 -5.53 -15.55
CA ALA A 147 16.26 -4.48 -14.57
C ALA A 147 15.12 -4.30 -13.56
N LEU A 148 13.85 -4.34 -14.00
CA LEU A 148 12.68 -4.30 -13.12
C LEU A 148 12.67 -5.49 -12.15
N PHE A 149 12.89 -6.70 -12.65
CA PHE A 149 12.94 -7.91 -11.82
C PHE A 149 14.11 -7.86 -10.83
N ALA A 150 15.28 -7.42 -11.26
CA ALA A 150 16.43 -7.27 -10.38
C ALA A 150 16.17 -6.22 -9.28
N ALA A 151 15.51 -5.10 -9.62
CA ALA A 151 15.16 -4.05 -8.66
C ALA A 151 14.17 -4.57 -7.61
N VAL A 152 13.09 -5.24 -8.02
CA VAL A 152 12.10 -5.83 -7.11
C VAL A 152 12.72 -6.91 -6.24
N LYS A 153 13.55 -7.79 -6.83
CA LYS A 153 14.29 -8.81 -6.07
C LYS A 153 15.13 -8.17 -4.98
N ARG A 154 15.92 -7.16 -5.33
CA ARG A 154 16.85 -6.49 -4.40
C ARG A 154 16.12 -5.93 -3.17
N VAL A 155 14.98 -5.29 -3.35
CA VAL A 155 14.23 -4.66 -2.23
C VAL A 155 13.39 -5.66 -1.44
N THR A 156 12.96 -6.77 -2.05
CA THR A 156 12.15 -7.79 -1.37
C THR A 156 12.99 -8.90 -0.73
N GLU A 157 14.23 -9.11 -1.16
CA GLU A 157 15.08 -10.21 -0.68
C GLU A 157 15.38 -10.18 0.83
N PRO A 158 15.62 -9.02 1.48
CA PRO A 158 15.77 -8.98 2.94
C PRO A 158 14.51 -9.46 3.66
N LEU A 159 13.33 -9.06 3.19
CA LEU A 159 12.04 -9.47 3.74
C LEU A 159 11.81 -10.96 3.52
N HIS A 160 12.09 -11.47 2.32
CA HIS A 160 12.04 -12.90 2.00
C HIS A 160 12.88 -13.74 2.96
N LYS A 161 14.14 -13.33 3.18
CA LYS A 161 15.06 -14.01 4.09
C LYS A 161 14.56 -13.97 5.53
N ALA A 162 13.96 -12.86 5.95
CA ALA A 162 13.43 -12.71 7.29
C ALA A 162 12.23 -13.61 7.57
N VAL A 163 11.31 -13.74 6.61
CA VAL A 163 10.15 -14.63 6.75
C VAL A 163 10.51 -16.11 6.65
N ALA A 164 11.57 -16.46 5.91
CA ALA A 164 12.07 -17.83 5.79
C ALA A 164 12.78 -18.33 7.08
N ARG A 165 13.33 -17.42 7.89
CA ARG A 165 13.89 -17.75 9.20
C ARG A 165 12.72 -17.94 10.19
N LYS A 166 12.56 -19.15 10.74
CA LYS A 166 11.59 -19.42 11.82
C LYS A 166 11.73 -18.35 12.90
N GLY A 167 10.62 -17.65 13.19
CA GLY A 167 10.57 -16.72 14.31
C GLY A 167 11.02 -17.47 15.56
N SER A 168 11.96 -16.91 16.31
CA SER A 168 12.35 -17.44 17.62
C SER A 168 11.10 -17.47 18.47
N GLY A 169 10.48 -18.64 18.59
CA GLY A 169 9.36 -18.87 19.48
C GLY A 169 9.76 -18.35 20.86
N LYS A 170 8.96 -17.45 21.42
CA LYS A 170 8.97 -17.25 22.86
C LYS A 170 8.65 -18.62 23.47
N ASP A 171 9.68 -19.26 24.01
CA ASP A 171 9.51 -20.31 25.00
C ASP A 171 8.69 -19.70 26.14
N HIS A 172 7.40 -20.04 26.17
CA HIS A 172 6.61 -19.91 27.39
C HIS A 172 7.06 -21.04 28.32
N ARG A 173 8.00 -20.72 29.22
CA ARG A 173 8.16 -21.40 30.50
C ARG A 173 7.83 -20.43 31.62
#